data_AF-A0A0B3YF39-F1
#
_entry.id   AF-A0A0B3YF39-F1
#
_cell.length_a   1.000
_cell.length_b   1.000
_cell.length_c   1.000
_cell.angle_alpha   90.00
_cell.angle_beta   90.00
_cell.angle_gamma   90.00
#
_symmetry.space_group_name_H-M   'P 1'
#
loop_
_entity.id
_entity.type
_entity.pdbx_description
1 polymer ?
#
loop_
_entity_poly.entity_id
_entity_poly.type
_entity_poly.pdbx_seq_one_letter_code
_entity_poly.pdbx_strand_id
1 'polypeptide(L)'
;MKFIKFVSLALFIVIVVVALSYEKIIARVLLPQYIEWARETDKKGLKIGQPLNEEELALAAEIGIKQPKKVRIFYVDEVPYPYENFALKVFGEAVGLVGEGIINNAQVFGYSIYARKDFELNRPKLAHELVHVLQIERASLDEVVTQHFFDLAEYGYDKAPLEVEASAANKVYSADW
;
A
#
# COMPACT_ATOMS: atom_id res chain seq x y z
N MET A 1 -30.42 -0.11 38.97
CA MET A 1 -29.90 1.25 38.67
C MET A 1 -28.40 1.44 38.90
N LYS A 2 -27.83 1.12 40.09
CA LYS A 2 -26.38 1.29 40.33
C LYS A 2 -25.50 0.43 39.41
N PHE A 3 -25.85 -0.84 39.22
CA PHE A 3 -25.12 -1.77 38.34
C PHE A 3 -25.04 -1.28 36.88
N ILE A 4 -26.17 -0.81 36.33
CA ILE A 4 -26.23 -0.25 34.96
C ILE A 4 -25.33 1.00 34.84
N LYS A 5 -25.32 1.89 35.83
CA LYS A 5 -24.43 3.07 35.84
C LYS A 5 -22.94 2.70 35.89
N PHE A 6 -22.58 1.66 36.64
CA PHE A 6 -21.20 1.16 36.66
C PHE A 6 -20.78 0.55 35.32
N VAL A 7 -21.66 -0.23 34.69
CA VAL A 7 -21.40 -0.81 33.36
C VAL A 7 -21.26 0.29 32.29
N SER A 8 -22.14 1.31 32.31
CA SER A 8 -22.05 2.44 31.39
C SER A 8 -20.77 3.27 31.60
N LEU A 9 -20.36 3.49 32.85
CA LEU A 9 -19.12 4.21 33.17
C LEU A 9 -17.87 3.43 32.73
N ALA A 10 -17.85 2.11 32.96
CA ALA A 10 -16.76 1.26 32.51
C ALA A 10 -16.66 1.23 30.98
N LEU A 11 -17.80 1.12 30.28
CA LEU A 11 -17.84 1.18 28.81
C LEU A 11 -17.32 2.52 28.28
N PHE A 12 -17.71 3.63 28.90
CA PHE A 12 -17.22 4.97 28.54
C PHE A 12 -15.70 5.09 28.73
N ILE A 13 -15.17 4.61 29.87
CA ILE A 13 -13.73 4.62 30.13
C ILE A 13 -12.98 3.78 29.08
N VAL A 14 -13.51 2.60 28.73
CA VAL A 14 -12.93 1.76 27.67
C VAL A 14 -12.90 2.48 26.32
N ILE A 15 -14.01 3.12 25.93
CA ILE A 15 -14.09 3.90 24.69
C ILE A 15 -13.04 5.02 24.68
N VAL A 16 -12.91 5.77 25.78
CA VAL A 16 -11.92 6.85 25.89
C VAL A 16 -10.49 6.31 25.82
N VAL A 17 -10.18 5.21 26.52
CA VAL A 17 -8.84 4.61 26.49
C VAL A 17 -8.49 4.09 25.09
N VAL A 18 -9.45 3.46 24.41
CA VAL A 18 -9.29 3.00 23.01
C VAL A 18 -9.09 4.20 22.08
N ALA A 19 -9.91 5.25 22.21
CA ALA A 19 -9.78 6.47 21.42
C ALA A 19 -8.47 7.22 21.65
N LEU A 20 -7.86 7.10 22.84
CA LEU A 20 -6.56 7.68 23.16
C LEU A 20 -5.37 6.77 22.79
N SER A 21 -5.62 5.51 22.43
CA SER A 21 -4.58 4.51 22.15
C SER A 21 -4.72 3.83 20.78
N TYR A 22 -5.63 4.32 19.93
CA TYR A 22 -5.98 3.69 18.65
C TYR A 22 -4.76 3.52 17.73
N GLU A 23 -3.85 4.50 17.67
CA GLU A 23 -2.59 4.41 16.91
C GLU A 23 -1.72 3.23 17.36
N LYS A 24 -1.65 2.96 18.68
CA LYS A 24 -0.91 1.81 19.20
C LYS A 24 -1.57 0.49 18.84
N ILE A 25 -2.90 0.44 18.80
CA ILE A 25 -3.65 -0.75 18.38
C ILE A 25 -3.43 -1.00 16.89
N ILE A 26 -3.54 0.04 16.06
CA ILE A 26 -3.27 -0.02 14.61
C ILE A 26 -1.85 -0.53 14.37
N ALA A 27 -0.84 0.12 14.97
CA ALA A 27 0.56 -0.22 14.77
C ALA A 27 0.95 -1.61 15.27
N ARG A 28 0.38 -2.07 16.40
CA ARG A 28 0.80 -3.35 17.02
C ARG A 28 -0.05 -4.54 16.63
N VAL A 29 -1.27 -4.32 16.12
CA VAL A 29 -2.23 -5.39 15.87
C VAL A 29 -2.63 -5.44 14.40
N LEU A 30 -3.05 -4.32 13.81
CA LEU A 30 -3.58 -4.33 12.44
C LEU A 30 -2.48 -4.32 11.38
N LEU A 31 -1.51 -3.42 11.49
CA LEU A 31 -0.43 -3.32 10.51
C LEU A 31 0.35 -4.63 10.33
N PRO A 32 0.73 -5.37 11.39
CA PRO A 32 1.38 -6.67 11.21
C PRO A 32 0.55 -7.70 10.41
N GLN A 33 -0.79 -7.68 10.55
CA GLN A 33 -1.66 -8.57 9.79
C GLN A 33 -1.71 -8.18 8.30
N TYR A 34 -1.80 -6.88 8.00
CA TYR A 34 -1.75 -6.40 6.61
C TYR A 34 -0.38 -6.69 5.98
N ILE A 35 0.70 -6.43 6.70
CA ILE A 35 2.08 -6.69 6.25
C ILE A 35 2.26 -8.18 5.91
N GLU A 36 1.81 -9.09 6.78
CA GLU A 36 1.93 -10.52 6.49
C GLU A 36 1.11 -10.93 5.27
N TRP A 37 -0.12 -10.40 5.15
CA TRP A 37 -0.94 -10.61 3.97
C TRP A 37 -0.27 -10.04 2.69
N ALA A 38 0.36 -8.87 2.78
CA ALA A 38 1.08 -8.23 1.68
C ALA A 38 2.29 -9.06 1.25
N ARG A 39 3.06 -9.63 2.19
CA ARG A 39 4.17 -10.55 1.89
C ARG A 39 3.71 -11.79 1.15
N GLU A 40 2.60 -12.40 1.59
CA GLU A 40 2.04 -13.56 0.89
C GLU A 40 1.51 -13.22 -0.50
N THR A 41 0.95 -12.02 -0.65
CA THR A 41 0.53 -11.46 -1.95
C THR A 41 1.74 -11.22 -2.85
N ASP A 42 2.85 -10.72 -2.31
CA ASP A 42 4.09 -10.54 -3.05
C ASP A 42 4.69 -11.86 -3.53
N LYS A 43 4.79 -12.85 -2.64
CA LYS A 43 5.25 -14.21 -2.99
C LYS A 43 4.42 -14.84 -4.10
N LYS A 44 3.11 -14.60 -4.13
CA LYS A 44 2.23 -15.08 -5.21
C LYS A 44 2.50 -14.32 -6.50
N GLY A 45 2.54 -12.99 -6.45
CA GLY A 45 2.78 -12.13 -7.61
C GLY A 45 4.13 -12.43 -8.27
N LEU A 46 5.16 -12.69 -7.48
CA LEU A 46 6.48 -13.08 -7.96
C LEU A 46 6.50 -14.40 -8.75
N LYS A 47 5.55 -15.31 -8.49
CA LYS A 47 5.46 -16.61 -9.18
C LYS A 47 4.65 -16.54 -10.47
N ILE A 48 3.61 -15.70 -10.52
CA ILE A 48 2.62 -15.71 -11.60
C ILE A 48 2.65 -14.46 -12.48
N GLY A 49 3.29 -13.38 -12.02
CA GLY A 49 3.45 -12.16 -12.79
C GLY A 49 4.45 -12.31 -13.93
N GLN A 50 4.33 -11.43 -14.91
CA GLN A 50 5.24 -11.34 -16.04
C GLN A 50 6.52 -10.59 -15.63
N PRO A 51 7.71 -11.02 -16.10
CA PRO A 51 8.93 -10.23 -15.92
C PRO A 51 8.85 -8.92 -16.70
N LEU A 52 9.60 -7.92 -16.23
CA LEU A 52 9.83 -6.70 -17.01
C LEU A 52 10.50 -7.04 -18.36
N ASN A 53 10.10 -6.34 -19.42
CA ASN A 53 10.74 -6.38 -20.73
C ASN A 53 12.07 -5.59 -20.73
N GLU A 54 12.77 -5.53 -21.87
CA GLU A 54 14.10 -4.87 -21.95
C GLU A 54 14.07 -3.37 -21.64
N GLU A 55 13.07 -2.64 -22.13
CA GLU A 55 12.89 -1.21 -21.90
C GLU A 55 12.52 -0.93 -20.44
N GLU A 56 11.60 -1.72 -19.89
CA GLU A 56 11.17 -1.64 -18.50
C GLU A 56 12.31 -1.98 -17.51
N LEU A 57 13.15 -2.95 -17.85
CA LEU A 57 14.37 -3.27 -17.08
C LEU A 57 15.36 -2.11 -17.09
N ALA A 58 15.53 -1.43 -18.23
CA ALA A 58 16.39 -0.26 -18.34
C ALA A 58 15.86 0.88 -17.48
N LEU A 59 14.55 1.16 -17.51
CA LEU A 59 13.92 2.15 -16.63
C LEU A 59 14.11 1.81 -15.15
N ALA A 60 13.85 0.55 -14.76
CA ALA A 60 14.02 0.11 -13.38
C ALA A 60 15.46 0.29 -12.89
N ALA A 61 16.45 -0.01 -13.75
CA ALA A 61 17.86 0.21 -13.45
C ALA A 61 18.22 1.70 -13.37
N GLU A 62 17.66 2.54 -14.26
CA GLU A 62 17.85 4.00 -14.27
C GLU A 62 17.29 4.65 -12.99
N ILE A 63 16.12 4.21 -12.55
CA ILE A 63 15.49 4.62 -11.27
C ILE A 63 16.36 4.23 -10.06
N GLY A 64 17.21 3.22 -10.21
CA GLY A 64 18.17 2.78 -9.19
C GLY A 64 17.77 1.52 -8.43
N ILE A 65 16.81 0.75 -8.94
CA ILE A 65 16.46 -0.56 -8.39
C ILE A 65 17.67 -1.49 -8.51
N LYS A 66 18.08 -2.13 -7.42
CA LYS A 66 19.27 -3.00 -7.39
C LYS A 66 19.00 -4.35 -8.03
N GLN A 67 17.77 -4.86 -7.92
CA GLN A 67 17.38 -6.17 -8.44
C GLN A 67 16.20 -6.09 -9.43
N PRO A 68 16.32 -5.35 -10.55
CA PRO A 68 15.21 -5.10 -11.47
C PRO A 68 14.64 -6.39 -12.09
N LYS A 69 15.49 -7.41 -12.26
CA LYS A 69 15.09 -8.74 -12.76
C LYS A 69 14.15 -9.52 -11.82
N LYS A 70 14.01 -9.11 -10.56
CA LYS A 70 13.01 -9.69 -9.64
C LYS A 70 11.63 -9.11 -9.85
N VAL A 71 11.50 -7.93 -10.44
CA VAL A 71 10.22 -7.26 -10.59
C VAL A 71 9.29 -8.09 -11.46
N ARG A 72 8.03 -8.22 -11.02
CA ARG A 72 6.96 -8.91 -11.74
C ARG A 72 5.72 -8.04 -11.79
N ILE A 73 5.10 -7.94 -12.96
CA ILE A 73 3.82 -7.26 -13.13
C ILE A 73 2.72 -8.32 -13.27
N PHE A 74 1.70 -8.27 -12.44
CA PHE A 74 0.55 -9.15 -12.52
C PHE A 74 -0.73 -8.35 -12.76
N TYR A 75 -1.30 -8.53 -13.95
CA TYR A 75 -2.52 -7.85 -14.36
C TYR A 75 -3.77 -8.57 -13.84
N VAL A 76 -4.58 -7.86 -13.06
CA VAL A 76 -5.76 -8.35 -12.35
C VAL A 76 -6.99 -7.53 -12.70
N ASP A 77 -8.18 -8.08 -12.48
CA ASP A 77 -9.42 -7.31 -12.68
C ASP A 77 -9.61 -6.26 -11.56
N GLU A 78 -9.13 -6.58 -10.35
CA GLU A 78 -9.13 -5.71 -9.18
C GLU A 78 -7.82 -5.90 -8.41
N VAL A 79 -7.20 -4.80 -7.97
CA VAL A 79 -6.01 -4.86 -7.12
C VAL A 79 -6.40 -5.51 -5.78
N PRO A 80 -5.68 -6.54 -5.33
CA PRO A 80 -6.09 -7.30 -4.16
C PRO A 80 -6.03 -6.45 -2.89
N TYR A 81 -6.94 -6.73 -1.96
CA TYR A 81 -6.98 -6.18 -0.61
C TYR A 81 -7.61 -7.21 0.36
N PRO A 82 -7.21 -7.29 1.65
CA PRO A 82 -7.71 -8.29 2.58
C PRO A 82 -9.11 -7.95 3.15
N TYR A 83 -10.13 -7.84 2.29
CA TYR A 83 -11.50 -7.47 2.70
C TYR A 83 -12.14 -8.40 3.73
N GLU A 84 -11.73 -9.67 3.79
CA GLU A 84 -12.18 -10.65 4.78
C GLU A 84 -11.77 -10.27 6.21
N ASN A 85 -10.73 -9.46 6.38
CA ASN A 85 -10.36 -8.90 7.67
C ASN A 85 -11.13 -7.59 7.89
N PHE A 86 -12.26 -7.68 8.61
CA PHE A 86 -13.14 -6.55 8.86
C PHE A 86 -12.42 -5.32 9.45
N ALA A 87 -11.47 -5.52 10.37
CA ALA A 87 -10.76 -4.41 10.98
C ALA A 87 -9.79 -3.73 10.00
N LEU A 88 -9.13 -4.50 9.13
CA LEU A 88 -8.32 -3.93 8.04
C LEU A 88 -9.19 -3.21 7.02
N LYS A 89 -10.32 -3.79 6.61
CA LYS A 89 -11.28 -3.13 5.72
C LYS A 89 -11.69 -1.76 6.26
N VAL A 90 -12.17 -1.70 7.51
CA VAL A 90 -12.60 -0.44 8.13
C VAL A 90 -11.44 0.54 8.24
N PHE A 91 -10.24 0.07 8.56
CA PHE A 91 -9.07 0.93 8.65
C PHE A 91 -8.65 1.49 7.28
N GLY A 92 -8.62 0.65 6.24
CA GLY A 92 -8.33 1.06 4.87
C GLY A 92 -9.35 2.06 4.33
N GLU A 93 -10.63 1.87 4.65
CA GLU A 93 -11.71 2.83 4.35
C GLU A 93 -11.51 4.16 5.09
N ALA A 94 -11.14 4.11 6.37
CA ALA A 94 -10.94 5.31 7.19
C ALA A 94 -9.76 6.18 6.73
N VAL A 95 -8.69 5.57 6.22
CA VAL A 95 -7.52 6.31 5.70
C VAL A 95 -7.61 6.62 4.21
N GLY A 96 -8.68 6.19 3.53
CA GLY A 96 -8.86 6.41 2.09
C GLY A 96 -7.94 5.58 1.18
N LEU A 97 -7.45 4.44 1.67
CA LEU A 97 -6.70 3.47 0.86
C LEU A 97 -7.63 2.63 -0.03
N VAL A 98 -8.82 2.32 0.49
CA VAL A 98 -9.90 1.60 -0.22
C VAL A 98 -11.23 2.25 0.15
N GLY A 99 -12.31 1.94 -0.57
CA GLY A 99 -13.65 2.41 -0.23
C GLY A 99 -14.44 2.89 -1.44
N GLU A 100 -15.64 3.39 -1.18
CA GLU A 100 -16.51 3.90 -2.24
C GLU A 100 -15.86 5.08 -2.96
N GLY A 101 -15.78 5.01 -4.29
CA GLY A 101 -15.18 6.04 -5.13
C GLY A 101 -13.65 6.01 -5.23
N ILE A 102 -12.98 5.13 -4.47
CA ILE A 102 -11.52 4.94 -4.55
C ILE A 102 -11.21 3.84 -5.55
N ILE A 103 -10.41 4.16 -6.56
CA ILE A 103 -9.95 3.21 -7.58
C ILE A 103 -8.46 2.99 -7.39
N ASN A 104 -8.10 1.82 -6.87
CA ASN A 104 -6.70 1.38 -6.84
C ASN A 104 -6.32 0.83 -8.23
N ASN A 105 -5.53 1.60 -8.96
CA ASN A 105 -5.09 1.25 -10.32
C ASN A 105 -3.92 0.26 -10.31
N ALA A 106 -2.99 0.44 -9.38
CA ALA A 106 -1.86 -0.44 -9.17
C ALA A 106 -1.34 -0.34 -7.73
N GLN A 107 -0.74 -1.43 -7.26
CA GLN A 107 -0.15 -1.53 -5.93
C GLN A 107 1.11 -2.40 -5.97
N VAL A 108 2.13 -1.92 -5.28
CA VAL A 108 3.38 -2.66 -5.07
C VAL A 108 3.40 -3.32 -3.70
N PHE A 109 3.76 -4.60 -3.65
CA PHE A 109 3.87 -5.39 -2.40
C PHE A 109 5.30 -5.86 -2.09
N GLY A 110 6.28 -5.35 -2.83
CA GLY A 110 7.67 -5.76 -2.75
C GLY A 110 8.31 -5.62 -4.12
N TYR A 111 8.54 -6.75 -4.78
CA TYR A 111 8.95 -6.77 -6.19
C TYR A 111 7.78 -7.12 -7.13
N SER A 112 6.62 -7.49 -6.60
CA SER A 112 5.41 -7.63 -7.40
C SER A 112 4.62 -6.33 -7.46
N ILE A 113 4.19 -6.01 -8.68
CA ILE A 113 3.30 -4.90 -9.01
C ILE A 113 1.99 -5.54 -9.48
N TYR A 114 0.91 -5.29 -8.77
CA TYR A 114 -0.43 -5.68 -9.19
C TYR A 114 -1.07 -4.49 -9.87
N ALA A 115 -1.48 -4.62 -11.13
CA ALA A 115 -2.09 -3.55 -11.90
C ALA A 115 -3.42 -4.01 -12.47
N ARG A 116 -4.40 -3.10 -12.57
CA ARG A 116 -5.66 -3.41 -13.24
C ARG A 116 -5.44 -3.66 -14.73
N LYS A 117 -6.16 -4.65 -15.29
CA LYS A 117 -6.11 -4.95 -16.74
C LYS A 117 -6.57 -3.78 -17.61
N ASP A 118 -7.48 -2.96 -17.12
CA ASP A 118 -8.00 -1.79 -17.82
C ASP A 118 -7.26 -0.49 -17.47
N PHE A 119 -6.21 -0.58 -16.65
CA PHE A 119 -5.28 0.51 -16.40
C PHE A 119 -4.05 0.37 -17.29
N GLU A 120 -3.89 1.28 -18.24
CA GLU A 120 -2.71 1.34 -19.09
C GLU A 120 -1.49 1.75 -18.27
N LEU A 121 -0.58 0.81 -18.00
CA LEU A 121 0.67 1.01 -17.28
C LEU A 121 1.80 1.45 -18.24
N ASN A 122 1.66 2.66 -18.78
CA ASN A 122 2.67 3.27 -19.66
C ASN A 122 3.96 3.67 -18.92
N ARG A 123 4.98 4.15 -19.65
CA ARG A 123 6.30 4.48 -19.09
C ARG A 123 6.27 5.36 -17.82
N PRO A 124 5.55 6.50 -17.80
CA PRO A 124 5.46 7.33 -16.59
C PRO A 124 4.84 6.57 -15.41
N LYS A 125 3.70 5.90 -15.63
CA LYS A 125 2.99 5.18 -14.57
C LYS A 125 3.79 3.99 -14.05
N LEU A 126 4.48 3.27 -14.93
CA LEU A 126 5.39 2.22 -14.50
C LEU A 126 6.55 2.80 -13.68
N ALA A 127 7.09 3.98 -14.04
CA ALA A 127 8.12 4.63 -13.26
C ALA A 127 7.65 4.96 -11.84
N HIS A 128 6.40 5.41 -11.67
CA HIS A 128 5.79 5.61 -10.37
C HIS A 128 5.74 4.31 -9.55
N GLU A 129 5.23 3.22 -10.12
CA GLU A 129 5.21 1.92 -9.41
C GLU A 129 6.63 1.42 -9.08
N LEU A 130 7.60 1.60 -9.99
CA LEU A 130 9.00 1.24 -9.76
C LEU A 130 9.64 2.07 -8.64
N VAL A 131 9.22 3.32 -8.42
CA VAL A 131 9.66 4.07 -7.25
C VAL A 131 9.15 3.44 -5.95
N HIS A 132 7.94 2.91 -5.91
CA HIS A 132 7.48 2.14 -4.73
C HIS A 132 8.29 0.86 -4.51
N VAL A 133 8.68 0.15 -5.59
CA VAL A 133 9.62 -0.97 -5.48
C VAL A 133 10.95 -0.50 -4.86
N LEU A 134 11.48 0.63 -5.33
CA LEU A 134 12.73 1.20 -4.83
C LEU A 134 12.62 1.66 -3.37
N GLN A 135 11.51 2.27 -2.97
CA GLN A 135 11.24 2.65 -1.58
C GLN A 135 11.31 1.42 -0.66
N ILE A 136 10.72 0.30 -1.09
CA ILE A 136 10.78 -0.96 -0.36
C ILE A 136 12.20 -1.55 -0.34
N GLU A 137 12.96 -1.46 -1.44
CA GLU A 137 14.36 -1.88 -1.49
C GLU A 137 15.29 -1.06 -0.58
N ARG A 138 15.00 0.23 -0.40
CA ARG A 138 15.77 1.14 0.46
C ARG A 138 15.50 0.91 1.95
N ALA A 139 14.31 0.42 2.27
CA ALA A 139 13.85 0.15 3.62
C ALA A 139 13.40 -1.32 3.73
N SER A 140 12.12 -1.53 4.02
CA SER A 140 11.46 -2.83 4.02
C SER A 140 9.99 -2.66 3.70
N LEU A 141 9.31 -3.75 3.32
CA LEU A 141 7.86 -3.73 3.09
C LEU A 141 7.12 -3.25 4.35
N ASP A 142 7.55 -3.72 5.52
CA ASP A 142 6.98 -3.37 6.82
C ASP A 142 7.02 -1.87 7.08
N GLU A 143 8.19 -1.26 6.87
CA GLU A 143 8.41 0.18 7.10
C GLU A 143 7.61 1.01 6.10
N VAL A 144 7.66 0.66 4.82
CA VAL A 144 6.95 1.40 3.76
C VAL A 144 5.44 1.30 3.94
N VAL A 145 4.90 0.12 4.22
CA VAL A 145 3.47 -0.05 4.50
C VAL A 145 3.06 0.75 5.74
N THR A 146 3.84 0.65 6.83
CA THR A 146 3.55 1.39 8.07
C THR A 146 3.52 2.88 7.80
N GLN A 147 4.53 3.41 7.11
CA GLN A 147 4.59 4.80 6.73
C GLN A 147 3.41 5.18 5.83
N HIS A 148 3.10 4.40 4.80
CA HIS A 148 2.02 4.70 3.84
C HIS A 148 0.67 4.86 4.54
N PHE A 149 0.30 3.96 5.45
CA PHE A 149 -0.96 4.08 6.20
C PHE A 149 -1.01 5.34 7.08
N PHE A 150 0.10 5.74 7.69
CA PHE A 150 0.16 6.97 8.49
C PHE A 150 0.18 8.23 7.60
N ASP A 151 0.92 8.20 6.49
CA ASP A 151 0.96 9.27 5.50
C ASP A 151 -0.44 9.53 4.91
N LEU A 152 -1.20 8.48 4.60
CA LEU A 152 -2.59 8.59 4.14
C LEU A 152 -3.50 9.20 5.20
N ALA A 153 -3.37 8.78 6.45
CA ALA A 153 -4.17 9.31 7.56
C ALA A 153 -3.88 10.79 7.84
N GLU A 154 -2.63 11.22 7.68
CA GLU A 154 -2.20 12.60 7.99
C GLU A 154 -2.37 13.56 6.80
N TYR A 155 -1.98 13.13 5.60
CA TYR A 155 -1.86 14.01 4.43
C TYR A 155 -2.90 13.72 3.34
N GLY A 156 -3.53 12.55 3.37
CA GLY A 156 -4.28 12.01 2.23
C GLY A 156 -3.36 11.56 1.09
N TYR A 157 -3.94 10.94 0.05
CA TYR A 157 -3.19 10.29 -1.03
C TYR A 157 -2.24 11.24 -1.77
N ASP A 158 -2.75 12.33 -2.38
CA ASP A 158 -1.95 13.20 -3.26
C ASP A 158 -0.78 13.92 -2.57
N LYS A 159 -0.80 14.01 -1.25
CA LYS A 159 0.22 14.71 -0.44
C LYS A 159 1.04 13.77 0.42
N ALA A 160 0.74 12.47 0.42
CA ALA A 160 1.50 11.48 1.14
C ALA A 160 2.96 11.49 0.65
N PRO A 161 3.97 11.63 1.52
CA PRO A 161 5.38 11.67 1.14
C PRO A 161 5.82 10.58 0.15
N LEU A 162 5.40 9.33 0.35
CA LEU A 162 5.71 8.22 -0.57
C LEU A 162 5.11 8.43 -1.98
N GLU A 163 3.86 8.91 -2.04
CA GLU A 163 3.16 9.21 -3.30
C GLU A 163 3.73 10.43 -4.01
N VAL A 164 4.20 11.44 -3.25
CA VAL A 164 4.86 12.63 -3.80
C VAL A 164 6.18 12.25 -4.48
N GLU A 165 6.98 11.37 -3.87
CA GLU A 165 8.21 10.85 -4.47
C GLU A 165 7.90 10.06 -5.76
N ALA A 166 6.96 9.12 -5.70
CA ALA A 166 6.57 8.31 -6.86
C ALA A 166 5.95 9.18 -7.99
N SER A 167 5.15 10.18 -7.63
CA SER A 167 4.56 11.13 -8.59
C SER A 167 5.59 12.04 -9.26
N ALA A 168 6.76 12.27 -8.64
CA ALA A 168 7.85 12.96 -9.31
C ALA A 168 8.39 12.15 -10.49
N ALA A 169 8.41 10.82 -10.40
CA ALA A 169 8.84 9.92 -11.47
C ALA A 169 7.95 10.04 -12.72
N ASN A 170 6.64 10.23 -12.55
CA ASN A 170 5.72 10.48 -13.68
C ASN A 170 6.19 11.66 -14.57
N LYS A 171 6.80 12.70 -13.96
CA LYS A 171 7.27 13.89 -14.67
C LYS A 171 8.64 13.65 -15.30
N VAL A 172 9.55 13.03 -14.55
CA VAL A 172 10.92 12.72 -15.00
C VAL A 172 10.89 11.77 -16.20
N TYR A 173 10.01 10.77 -16.16
CA TYR A 173 9.88 9.73 -17.18
C TYR A 173 8.66 9.95 -18.08
N SER A 174 8.30 11.22 -18.33
CA SER A 174 7.10 11.62 -19.07
C SER A 174 7.15 11.32 -20.58
N ALA A 175 8.33 11.17 -21.16
CA ALA A 175 8.49 10.74 -22.55
C ALA A 175 8.13 9.26 -22.70
N ASP A 176 7.55 8.90 -23.85
CA ASP A 176 7.33 7.50 -24.24
C ASP A 176 8.66 6.76 -24.47
N TRP A 177 8.60 5.43 -24.47
CA TRP A 177 9.74 4.52 -24.65
C TRP A 177 10.53 4.78 -25.96
#